data_AF-T1G8M7-F1
#
_entry.id   AF-T1G8M7-F1
#
_cell.length_a   1.000
_cell.length_b   1.000
_cell.length_c   1.000
_cell.angle_alpha   90.00
_cell.angle_beta   90.00
_cell.angle_gamma   90.00
#
_symmetry.space_group_name_H-M   'P 1'
#
loop_
_entity.id
_entity.type
_entity.pdbx_description
1 polymer ?
#
loop_
_entity_poly.entity_id
_entity_poly.type
_entity_poly.pdbx_seq_one_letter_code
_entity_poly.pdbx_strand_id
1 'polypeptide(L)'
;WASTAHSPKIFWFSGFIHPIAFLNAVLQTFSRNNGISMDLLSWDFSVMTVDDSNIVSAPKDGVLVKGLYLQGIYSTPCYYCPNREGLKDRISFVVAIDLKSGEKSPEHWAKRGTAVLMSLDS
;
A
#
# COMPACT_ATOMS: atom_id res chain seq x y z
N TRP A 1 12.69 -17.28 -11.77
CA TRP A 1 12.58 -18.43 -10.84
C TRP A 1 12.45 -19.75 -11.59
N ALA A 2 11.64 -19.85 -12.65
CA ALA A 2 11.60 -21.05 -13.51
C ALA A 2 12.97 -21.43 -14.10
N SER A 3 13.80 -20.44 -14.46
CA SER A 3 15.17 -20.66 -14.97
C SER A 3 16.24 -20.70 -13.87
N THR A 4 16.04 -19.96 -12.78
CA THR A 4 17.03 -19.81 -11.69
C THR A 4 16.84 -20.82 -10.57
N ALA A 5 15.74 -21.59 -10.54
CA ALA A 5 15.29 -22.48 -9.45
C ALA A 5 15.19 -21.84 -8.04
N HIS A 6 15.41 -20.53 -7.93
CA HIS A 6 15.28 -19.78 -6.68
C HIS A 6 14.01 -18.94 -6.69
N SER A 7 13.28 -18.96 -5.57
CA SER A 7 12.07 -18.15 -5.39
C SER A 7 12.42 -16.65 -5.41
N PRO A 8 11.62 -15.79 -6.08
CA PRO A 8 11.80 -14.35 -6.02
C PRO A 8 11.58 -13.82 -4.59
N LYS A 9 12.27 -12.72 -4.24
CA LYS A 9 12.00 -12.00 -2.97
C LYS A 9 10.66 -11.25 -3.02
N ILE A 10 10.28 -10.76 -4.20
CA ILE A 10 9.05 -9.99 -4.45
C ILE A 10 8.33 -10.61 -5.63
N PHE A 11 7.05 -10.91 -5.47
CA PHE A 11 6.19 -11.46 -6.52
C PHE A 11 5.39 -10.35 -7.20
N TRP A 12 5.34 -10.35 -8.54
CA TRP A 12 4.46 -9.44 -9.28
C TRP A 12 3.05 -10.04 -9.33
N PHE A 13 2.18 -9.60 -8.41
CA PHE A 13 0.90 -10.26 -8.16
C PHE A 13 -0.08 -10.13 -9.34
N SER A 14 -0.09 -8.96 -10.00
CA SER A 14 -0.90 -8.75 -11.21
C SER A 14 -0.41 -9.54 -12.43
N GLY A 15 0.74 -10.20 -12.35
CA GLY A 15 1.23 -11.11 -13.40
C GLY A 15 0.68 -12.54 -13.31
N PHE A 16 -0.04 -12.91 -12.25
CA PHE A 16 -0.60 -14.26 -12.11
C PHE A 16 -1.93 -14.41 -12.85
N ILE A 17 -2.07 -15.50 -13.60
CA ILE A 17 -3.33 -15.91 -14.23
C ILE A 17 -4.33 -16.42 -13.16
N HIS A 18 -3.81 -17.01 -12.07
CA HIS A 18 -4.61 -17.57 -10.96
C HIS A 18 -4.08 -17.09 -9.60
N PRO A 19 -4.34 -15.83 -9.20
CA PRO A 19 -3.81 -15.25 -7.96
C PRO A 19 -4.29 -15.97 -6.68
N ILE A 20 -5.52 -16.48 -6.67
CA ILE A 20 -6.07 -17.23 -5.52
C ILE A 20 -5.30 -18.54 -5.28
N ALA A 21 -4.90 -19.24 -6.35
CA ALA A 21 -4.12 -20.47 -6.23
C ALA A 21 -2.74 -20.19 -5.60
N PHE A 22 -2.12 -19.07 -5.96
CA PHE A 22 -0.88 -18.61 -5.34
C PHE A 22 -1.05 -18.34 -3.83
N LEU A 23 -2.08 -17.59 -3.44
CA LEU A 23 -2.35 -17.34 -2.01
C LEU A 23 -2.62 -18.63 -1.24
N ASN A 24 -3.42 -19.55 -1.79
CA ASN A 24 -3.67 -20.84 -1.17
C ASN A 24 -2.38 -21.67 -1.01
N ALA A 25 -1.46 -21.63 -1.98
CA ALA A 25 -0.17 -22.31 -1.86
C ALA A 25 0.69 -21.72 -0.72
N VAL A 26 0.64 -20.40 -0.50
CA VAL A 26 1.32 -19.75 0.62
C VAL A 26 0.70 -20.19 1.96
N LEU A 27 -0.63 -20.21 2.08
CA LEU A 27 -1.31 -20.74 3.28
C LEU A 27 -0.98 -22.21 3.53
N GLN A 28 -0.97 -23.04 2.49
CA GLN A 28 -0.59 -24.46 2.58
C GLN A 28 0.83 -24.63 3.10
N THR A 29 1.77 -23.81 2.61
CA THR A 29 3.16 -23.85 3.04
C THR A 29 3.29 -23.44 4.51
N PHE A 30 2.61 -22.36 4.92
CA PHE A 30 2.59 -21.91 6.32
C PHE A 30 1.95 -22.95 7.24
N SER A 31 0.80 -23.52 6.85
CA SER A 31 0.10 -24.58 7.58
C SER A 31 1.00 -25.78 7.85
N ARG A 32 1.69 -26.28 6.81
CA ARG A 32 2.61 -27.42 6.94
C ARG A 32 3.81 -27.12 7.83
N ASN A 33 4.40 -25.95 7.69
CA ASN A 33 5.61 -25.58 8.45
C ASN A 33 5.32 -25.35 9.94
N ASN A 34 4.11 -24.93 10.29
CA ASN A 34 3.72 -24.60 11.67
C ASN A 34 2.81 -25.65 12.32
N GLY A 35 2.34 -26.66 11.57
CA GLY A 35 1.42 -27.68 12.08
C GLY A 35 0.02 -27.13 12.43
N ILE A 36 -0.39 -26.01 11.82
CA ILE A 36 -1.68 -25.35 12.07
C ILE A 36 -2.63 -25.71 10.93
N SER A 37 -3.88 -26.08 11.23
CA SER A 37 -4.88 -26.32 10.20
C SER A 37 -5.11 -25.07 9.35
N MET A 38 -5.20 -25.24 8.03
CA MET A 38 -5.44 -24.12 7.11
C MET A 38 -6.73 -23.35 7.42
N ASP A 39 -7.75 -24.04 7.92
CA ASP A 39 -9.06 -23.43 8.24
C ASP A 39 -9.00 -22.45 9.40
N LEU A 40 -7.91 -22.48 10.19
CA LEU A 40 -7.68 -21.56 11.30
C LEU A 40 -6.83 -20.35 10.89
N LEU A 41 -6.37 -20.29 9.64
CA LEU A 41 -5.51 -19.23 9.14
C LEU A 41 -6.36 -18.12 8.51
N SER A 42 -5.95 -16.88 8.77
CA SER A 42 -6.47 -15.69 8.10
C SER A 42 -5.31 -14.88 7.52
N TRP A 43 -5.63 -14.01 6.58
CA TRP A 43 -4.66 -13.08 6.01
C TRP A 43 -4.63 -11.77 6.80
N ASP A 44 -3.43 -11.27 7.03
CA ASP A 44 -3.17 -9.89 7.42
C ASP A 44 -2.31 -9.21 6.34
N PHE A 45 -2.48 -7.90 6.17
CA PHE A 45 -1.84 -7.14 5.09
C PHE A 45 -1.23 -5.86 5.63
N SER A 46 0.05 -5.63 5.31
CA SER A 46 0.75 -4.40 5.65
C SER A 46 1.36 -3.77 4.40
N VAL A 47 1.10 -2.46 4.21
CA VAL A 47 1.67 -1.68 3.11
C VAL A 47 3.06 -1.22 3.50
N MET A 48 4.06 -1.57 2.69
CA MET A 48 5.43 -1.12 2.88
C MET A 48 5.75 0.05 1.94
N THR A 49 6.40 1.08 2.47
CA THR A 49 6.88 2.25 1.71
C THR A 49 8.37 2.15 1.34
N VAL A 50 8.97 0.98 1.54
CA VAL A 50 10.39 0.72 1.28
C VAL A 50 10.59 0.40 -0.20
N ASP A 51 11.59 1.02 -0.83
CA ASP A 51 11.97 0.71 -2.21
C ASP A 51 12.41 -0.75 -2.40
N ASP A 52 12.08 -1.32 -3.57
CA ASP A 52 12.44 -2.69 -3.96
C ASP A 52 13.93 -3.01 -3.78
N SER A 53 14.82 -2.02 -3.98
CA SER A 53 16.28 -2.17 -3.86
C SER A 53 16.76 -2.40 -2.41
N ASN A 54 15.98 -1.93 -1.43
CA ASN A 54 16.30 -2.05 -0.01
C ASN A 54 15.79 -3.36 0.60
N ILE A 55 15.12 -4.22 -0.18
CA ILE A 55 14.60 -5.51 0.27
C ILE A 55 15.69 -6.59 0.16
N VAL A 56 16.32 -6.87 1.30
CA VAL A 56 17.48 -7.78 1.36
C VAL A 56 17.07 -9.25 1.48
N SER A 57 15.94 -9.56 2.11
CA SER A 57 15.48 -10.94 2.32
C SER A 57 13.96 -11.08 2.20
N ALA A 58 13.50 -12.31 1.95
CA ALA A 58 12.08 -12.66 2.04
C ALA A 58 11.59 -12.54 3.49
N PRO A 59 10.28 -12.32 3.72
CA PRO A 59 9.72 -12.30 5.06
C PRO A 59 9.78 -13.71 5.68
N LYS A 60 9.80 -13.78 7.01
CA LYS A 60 9.75 -15.04 7.74
C LYS A 60 8.46 -15.82 7.42
N ASP A 61 7.34 -15.11 7.43
CA ASP A 61 6.01 -15.64 7.18
C ASP A 61 5.31 -14.81 6.10
N GLY A 62 4.60 -15.48 5.18
CA GLY A 62 3.91 -14.84 4.06
C GLY A 62 4.81 -14.55 2.86
N VAL A 63 4.44 -13.53 2.09
CA VAL A 63 5.10 -13.16 0.82
C VAL A 63 5.05 -11.65 0.61
N LEU A 64 6.07 -11.11 -0.06
CA LEU A 64 6.05 -9.74 -0.55
C LEU A 64 5.49 -9.72 -1.97
N VAL A 65 4.52 -8.84 -2.20
CA VAL A 65 3.84 -8.70 -3.48
C VAL A 65 3.92 -7.25 -3.98
N LYS A 66 4.01 -7.09 -5.30
CA LYS A 66 3.95 -5.79 -5.97
C LYS A 66 3.00 -5.78 -7.16
N GLY A 67 2.74 -4.59 -7.68
CA GLY A 67 1.84 -4.38 -8.81
C GLY A 67 0.36 -4.48 -8.44
N LEU A 68 0.04 -4.29 -7.15
CA LEU A 68 -1.30 -4.05 -6.67
C LEU A 68 -1.57 -2.54 -6.72
N TYR A 69 -2.74 -2.17 -7.22
CA TYR A 69 -3.22 -0.79 -7.19
C TYR A 69 -4.32 -0.68 -6.15
N LEU A 70 -4.16 0.24 -5.20
CA LEU A 70 -5.23 0.53 -4.24
C LEU A 70 -6.27 1.40 -4.93
N GLN A 71 -7.42 0.82 -5.24
CA GLN A 71 -8.55 1.57 -5.77
C GLN A 71 -9.17 2.42 -4.67
N GLY A 72 -9.60 3.63 -5.03
CA GLY A 72 -10.26 4.53 -4.08
C GLY A 72 -9.31 5.15 -3.06
N ILE A 73 -8.03 5.28 -3.40
CA ILE A 73 -7.10 6.16 -2.68
C ILE A 73 -6.73 7.31 -3.60
N TYR A 74 -6.61 8.51 -3.03
CA TYR A 74 -6.16 9.71 -3.75
C TYR A 74 -5.17 10.48 -2.90
N SER A 75 -4.18 11.08 -3.57
CA SER A 75 -3.21 11.95 -2.90
C SER A 75 -3.77 13.36 -2.80
N THR A 76 -3.71 13.95 -1.61
CA THR A 76 -4.18 15.31 -1.32
C THR A 76 -3.12 16.10 -0.53
N PRO A 77 -2.96 17.40 -0.82
CA PRO A 77 -2.05 18.23 -0.02
C PRO A 77 -2.61 18.48 1.38
N CYS A 78 -1.73 18.39 2.38
CA CYS A 78 -1.97 18.85 3.74
C CYS A 78 -1.31 20.23 3.94
N TYR A 79 -2.09 21.21 4.39
CA TYR A 79 -1.62 22.55 4.71
C TYR A 79 -1.72 22.86 6.20
N TYR A 80 -0.82 23.71 6.70
CA TYR A 80 -0.87 24.20 8.08
C TYR A 80 -2.07 25.14 8.31
N CYS A 81 -2.32 26.07 7.38
CA CYS A 81 -3.41 27.03 7.44
C CYS A 81 -4.18 27.13 6.10
N PRO A 82 -5.37 27.77 6.06
CA PRO A 82 -6.20 27.84 4.85
C PRO A 82 -5.58 28.58 3.67
N ASN A 83 -4.67 29.54 3.93
CA ASN A 83 -4.01 30.29 2.86
C ASN A 83 -2.95 29.40 2.18
N ARG A 84 -3.22 29.01 0.93
CA ARG A 84 -2.33 28.14 0.13
C ARG A 84 -1.06 28.84 -0.34
N GLU A 85 -1.05 30.17 -0.42
CA GLU A 85 0.11 30.94 -0.88
C GLU A 85 1.24 31.00 0.16
N GLY A 86 0.97 30.60 1.41
CA GLY A 86 1.89 30.83 2.52
C GLY A 86 1.68 32.21 3.16
N LEU A 87 2.27 32.38 4.34
CA LEU A 87 2.57 33.72 4.85
C LEU A 87 3.96 34.12 4.34
N LYS A 88 4.27 35.42 4.36
CA LYS A 88 5.54 36.02 3.87
C LYS A 88 6.83 35.28 4.28
N ASP A 89 6.81 34.47 5.33
CA ASP A 89 7.96 33.73 5.85
C ASP A 89 7.64 32.27 6.25
N ARG A 90 6.48 31.74 5.84
CA ARG A 90 6.07 30.37 6.18
C ARG A 90 5.38 29.68 5.00
N ILE A 91 5.92 28.54 4.60
CA ILE A 91 5.25 27.63 3.66
C ILE A 91 4.00 27.06 4.31
N SER A 92 2.86 27.11 3.61
CA SER A 92 1.64 26.49 4.11
C SER A 92 1.60 24.99 3.82
N PHE A 93 2.20 24.54 2.72
CA PHE A 93 2.23 23.12 2.35
C PHE A 93 3.16 22.35 3.30
N VAL A 94 2.67 21.22 3.80
CA VAL A 94 3.41 20.35 4.71
C VAL A 94 3.83 19.08 3.98
N VAL A 95 2.86 18.33 3.48
CA VAL A 95 3.08 17.01 2.87
C VAL A 95 1.88 16.58 2.02
N ALA A 96 2.11 15.73 1.03
CA ALA A 96 1.04 15.02 0.33
C ALA A 96 0.65 13.76 1.12
N ILE A 97 -0.64 13.55 1.36
CA ILE A 97 -1.15 12.40 2.09
C ILE A 97 -2.09 11.58 1.20
N ASP A 98 -2.00 10.27 1.33
CA ASP A 98 -2.90 9.35 0.64
C ASP A 98 -4.13 9.06 1.50
N LEU A 99 -5.30 9.41 1.00
CA LEU A 99 -6.58 9.23 1.68
C LEU A 99 -7.51 8.31 0.91
N LYS A 100 -8.35 7.57 1.63
CA LYS A 100 -9.48 6.84 1.03
C LYS A 100 -10.50 7.84 0.46
N SER A 101 -10.94 7.62 -0.76
CA SER A 101 -11.89 8.48 -1.49
C SER A 101 -13.35 8.30 -1.04
N GLY A 102 -13.65 7.22 -0.32
CA GLY A 102 -14.99 6.92 0.20
C GLY A 102 -15.99 6.61 -0.93
N GLU A 103 -17.19 7.21 -0.85
CA GLU A 103 -18.28 6.97 -1.82
C GLU A 103 -18.02 7.57 -3.21
N LYS A 104 -17.09 8.51 -3.33
CA LYS A 104 -16.76 9.18 -4.60
C LYS A 104 -15.44 8.66 -5.14
N SER A 105 -15.25 8.80 -6.46
CA SER A 105 -13.99 8.41 -7.10
C SER A 105 -12.85 9.36 -6.69
N PRO A 106 -11.58 8.90 -6.67
CA PRO A 106 -10.40 9.75 -6.45
C PRO A 106 -10.40 11.07 -7.25
N GLU A 107 -10.81 11.00 -8.53
CA GLU A 107 -10.81 12.14 -9.45
C GLU A 107 -11.81 13.22 -9.02
N HIS A 108 -12.89 12.84 -8.32
CA HIS A 108 -13.87 13.79 -7.79
C HIS A 108 -13.20 14.79 -6.83
N TRP A 109 -12.38 14.28 -5.90
CA TRP A 109 -11.72 15.07 -4.88
C TRP A 109 -10.50 15.80 -5.45
N ALA A 110 -9.73 15.13 -6.32
CA ALA A 110 -8.58 15.73 -6.99
C ALA A 110 -8.97 16.97 -7.82
N LYS A 111 -10.03 16.86 -8.63
CA LYS A 111 -10.52 17.98 -9.48
C LYS A 111 -11.08 19.15 -8.68
N ARG A 112 -11.54 18.91 -7.45
CA ARG A 112 -12.04 19.95 -6.54
C ARG A 112 -10.92 20.59 -5.72
N GLY A 113 -9.69 20.10 -5.86
CA GLY A 113 -8.56 20.58 -5.08
C GLY A 113 -8.79 20.42 -3.58
N THR A 114 -9.46 19.34 -3.16
CA THR A 114 -9.65 19.02 -1.75
C THR A 114 -8.29 18.91 -1.05
N ALA A 115 -8.20 19.46 0.15
CA ALA A 115 -6.99 19.55 0.94
C ALA A 115 -7.31 19.32 2.42
N VAL A 116 -6.33 18.83 3.17
CA VAL A 116 -6.42 18.71 4.64
C VAL A 116 -5.79 19.92 5.29
N LEU A 117 -6.40 20.41 6.37
CA LEU A 117 -5.91 21.53 7.18
C LEU A 117 -5.54 21.01 8.57
N MET A 118 -4.33 21.35 9.04
CA MET A 118 -3.88 20.97 10.38
C MET A 118 -4.42 21.92 11.46
N SER A 119 -4.62 23.18 11.11
CA SER A 119 -5.24 24.19 11.98
C SER A 119 -6.37 24.89 11.24
N LEU A 120 -7.49 25.07 11.93
CA LEU A 120 -8.61 25.91 11.48
C LEU A 120 -8.56 27.31 12.09
N ASP A 121 -7.70 27.52 13.10
CA ASP A 121 -7.55 28.80 13.76
C ASP A 121 -6.68 29.73 12.91
N SER A 122 -7.24 30.91 12.64
CA SER A 122 -6.66 32.03 11.88
C SER A 122 -5.75 32.90 12.73
#